data_AF-A0A4Y3KYE6-F1
#
_entry.id   AF-A0A4Y3KYE6-F1
#
_cell.length_a   1.000
_cell.length_b   1.000
_cell.length_c   1.000
_cell.angle_alpha   90.00
_cell.angle_beta   90.00
_cell.angle_gamma   90.00
#
_symmetry.space_group_name_H-M   'P 1'
#
loop_
_entity.id
_entity.type
_entity.pdbx_description
1 polymer ?
#
loop_
_entity_poly.entity_id
_entity_poly.type
_entity_poly.pdbx_seq_one_letter_code
_entity_poly.pdbx_strand_id
1 'polypeptide(L)' 'MVVRPQWEWTFDDADGGRLDRPTSPAFTNQYDAEQWLGEQWRALAAGGAHVAQLLHDGTPATPPLVLHVP' A
#
# COMPACT_ATOMS: atom_id res chain seq x y z
N MET A 1 -4.92 18.17 19.07
CA MET A 1 -5.56 17.53 17.90
C MET A 1 -4.60 16.46 17.42
N VAL A 2 -4.95 15.18 17.56
CA VAL A 2 -4.12 14.10 16.99
C VAL A 2 -4.41 14.12 15.49
N VAL A 3 -3.43 14.52 14.68
CA VAL A 3 -3.51 14.27 13.24
C VAL A 3 -3.36 12.76 13.09
N ARG A 4 -4.47 12.09 12.82
CA ARG A 4 -4.46 10.66 12.53
C ARG A 4 -3.92 10.54 11.12
N PRO A 5 -2.85 9.79 10.86
CA PRO A 5 -2.52 9.48 9.49
C PRO A 5 -3.73 8.80 8.88
N GLN A 6 -4.24 9.36 7.81
CA GLN A 6 -5.46 8.85 7.20
C GLN A 6 -5.12 7.83 6.13
N TRP A 7 -3.95 7.93 5.48
CA TRP A 7 -3.64 7.13 4.30
C TRP A 7 -2.56 6.10 4.60
N GLU A 8 -2.82 4.83 4.27
CA GLU A 8 -1.86 3.73 4.43
C GLU A 8 -2.07 2.69 3.33
N TRP A 9 -0.99 2.00 2.94
CA TRP A 9 -1.07 0.87 2.02
C TRP A 9 -1.03 -0.43 2.79
N THR A 10 -1.89 -1.34 2.37
CA THR A 10 -1.85 -2.74 2.81
C THR A 10 -1.53 -3.62 1.62
N PHE A 11 -0.83 -4.72 1.89
CA PHE A 11 -0.30 -5.58 0.84
C PHE A 11 -0.73 -7.01 1.05
N ASP A 12 -1.03 -7.68 -0.04
CA ASP A 12 -1.37 -9.10 -0.07
C ASP A 12 -0.44 -9.83 -1.05
N ASP A 13 -0.11 -11.07 -0.72
CA ASP A 13 0.64 -11.99 -1.58
C ASP A 13 -0.24 -12.46 -2.76
N ALA A 14 0.37 -13.13 -3.74
CA ALA A 14 -0.33 -13.73 -4.88
C ALA A 14 -1.40 -14.78 -4.46
N ASP A 15 -1.26 -15.39 -3.29
CA ASP A 15 -2.26 -16.31 -2.72
C ASP A 15 -3.46 -15.59 -2.07
N GLY A 16 -3.42 -14.26 -1.97
CA GLY A 16 -4.42 -13.45 -1.25
C GLY A 16 -4.21 -13.41 0.27
N GLY A 17 -3.04 -13.84 0.74
CA GLY A 17 -2.63 -13.71 2.13
C GLY A 17 -2.09 -12.32 2.44
N ARG A 18 -2.64 -11.66 3.46
CA ARG A 18 -2.14 -10.35 3.91
C ARG A 18 -0.71 -10.44 4.41
N LEU A 19 0.15 -9.60 3.86
CA LEU A 19 1.55 -9.48 4.25
C LEU A 19 1.69 -8.49 5.42
N ASP A 20 2.42 -8.92 6.47
CA ASP A 20 2.84 -8.04 7.58
C ASP A 20 3.99 -7.10 7.15
N ARG A 21 4.79 -7.55 6.19
CA ARG A 21 5.90 -6.80 5.60
C ARG A 21 5.92 -7.01 4.09
N PRO A 22 6.17 -5.97 3.29
CA PRO A 22 6.51 -4.59 3.67
C PRO A 22 5.36 -3.82 4.31
N THR A 23 5.65 -2.92 5.25
CA THR A 23 4.64 -2.02 5.83
C THR A 23 4.83 -0.64 5.21
N SER A 24 3.74 0.03 4.84
CA SER A 24 3.84 1.40 4.33
C SER A 24 4.00 2.40 5.46
N PRO A 25 4.62 3.57 5.20
CA PRO A 25 4.45 4.71 6.07
C PRO A 25 3.00 5.21 6.04
N ALA A 26 2.69 6.07 6.99
CA ALA A 26 1.37 6.65 7.17
C ALA A 26 1.38 8.06 6.56
N PHE A 27 0.47 8.32 5.62
CA PHE A 27 0.45 9.56 4.82
C PHE A 27 -0.71 10.47 5.24
N THR A 28 -0.53 11.77 4.99
CA THR A 28 -1.53 12.80 5.27
C THR A 28 -2.41 13.12 4.06
N ASN A 29 -2.01 12.71 2.85
CA ASN A 29 -2.76 12.91 1.63
C ASN A 29 -2.59 11.71 0.67
N GLN A 30 -3.54 11.58 -0.27
CA GLN A 30 -3.56 10.49 -1.25
C GLN A 30 -2.37 10.54 -2.21
N TYR A 31 -2.04 11.74 -2.70
CA TYR A 31 -0.99 11.93 -3.71
C TYR A 31 0.37 11.41 -3.23
N ASP A 32 0.76 11.74 -1.99
CA ASP A 32 2.01 11.30 -1.37
C ASP A 32 2.05 9.77 -1.22
N ALA A 33 0.92 9.16 -0.85
CA ALA A 33 0.78 7.71 -0.78
C ALA A 33 0.95 7.06 -2.17
N GLU A 34 0.33 7.62 -3.21
CA GLU A 34 0.45 7.14 -4.59
C GLU A 34 1.87 7.32 -5.14
N GLN A 35 2.50 8.46 -4.88
CA GLN A 35 3.90 8.70 -5.26
C GLN A 35 4.82 7.67 -4.61
N TRP A 36 4.68 7.45 -3.29
CA TRP A 36 5.48 6.46 -2.58
C TRP A 36 5.29 5.05 -3.13
N LEU A 37 4.05 4.64 -3.46
CA LEU A 37 3.82 3.34 -4.09
C LEU A 37 4.52 3.25 -5.45
N GLY A 38 4.46 4.31 -6.26
CA GLY A 38 5.15 4.40 -7.55
C GLY A 38 6.67 4.28 -7.46
N GLU A 39 7.26 4.62 -6.33
CA GLU A 39 8.69 4.43 -6.07
C GLU A 39 9.01 3.06 -5.46
N GLN A 40 8.17 2.58 -4.54
CA GLN A 40 8.43 1.37 -3.77
C GLN A 40 7.90 0.08 -4.41
N TRP A 41 6.97 0.13 -5.37
CA TRP A 41 6.29 -1.06 -5.91
C TRP A 41 7.23 -2.18 -6.35
N ARG A 42 8.41 -1.85 -6.88
CA ARG A 42 9.41 -2.84 -7.30
C ARG A 42 10.00 -3.59 -6.11
N ALA A 43 10.34 -2.87 -5.05
CA ALA A 43 10.85 -3.44 -3.81
C ALA A 43 9.75 -4.22 -3.08
N LEU A 44 8.51 -3.72 -3.14
CA LEU A 44 7.34 -4.39 -2.59
C LEU A 44 7.10 -5.74 -3.28
N ALA A 45 7.08 -5.75 -4.61
CA ALA A 45 6.91 -6.96 -5.40
C ALA A 45 8.08 -7.93 -5.25
N ALA A 46 9.32 -7.43 -5.18
CA ALA A 46 10.48 -8.26 -4.83
C ALA A 46 10.39 -8.86 -3.41
N GLY A 47 9.67 -8.19 -2.51
CA GLY A 47 9.36 -8.66 -1.16
C GLY A 47 8.15 -9.61 -1.08
N GLY A 48 7.53 -9.97 -2.20
CA GLY A 48 6.37 -10.86 -2.27
C GLY A 48 5.01 -10.15 -2.32
N ALA A 49 4.96 -8.82 -2.26
CA ALA A 49 3.69 -8.10 -2.40
C ALA A 49 3.17 -8.20 -3.83
N HIS A 50 1.98 -8.79 -4.00
CA HIS A 50 1.32 -8.92 -5.29
C HIS A 50 0.20 -7.91 -5.48
N VAL A 51 -0.53 -7.59 -4.41
CA VAL A 51 -1.63 -6.63 -4.41
C VAL A 51 -1.33 -5.54 -3.40
N ALA A 52 -1.59 -4.29 -3.78
CA ALA A 52 -1.51 -3.12 -2.92
C ALA A 52 -2.87 -2.42 -2.85
N GLN A 53 -3.37 -2.21 -1.65
CA GLN A 53 -4.67 -1.58 -1.38
C GLN A 53 -4.47 -0.32 -0.55
N LEU A 54 -4.89 0.83 -1.08
CA LEU A 54 -4.87 2.09 -0.35
C LEU A 54 -6.05 2.15 0.60
N LEU A 55 -5.78 2.39 1.87
CA LEU A 55 -6.77 2.63 2.90
C LEU A 55 -6.75 4.10 3.30
N HIS A 56 -7.95 4.67 3.47
CA HIS A 56 -8.22 5.95 4.09
C HIS A 56 -8.98 5.71 5.41
N ASP A 57 -8.34 5.99 6.55
CA ASP A 57 -8.85 5.77 7.91
C ASP A 57 -9.37 4.33 8.09
N GLY A 58 -8.61 3.35 7.58
CA GLY A 58 -8.97 1.92 7.60
C GLY A 58 -9.98 1.47 6.54
N THR A 59 -10.43 2.37 5.66
CA THR A 59 -11.42 2.06 4.60
C THR A 59 -10.76 2.08 3.21
N PRO A 60 -10.99 1.12 2.31
CA PRO A 60 -10.41 1.15 0.98
C PRO A 60 -10.83 2.38 0.18
N ALA A 61 -9.85 3.18 -0.24
CA ALA A 61 -10.07 4.44 -0.95
C ALA A 61 -9.98 4.31 -2.47
N THR A 62 -9.20 3.35 -2.96
CA THR A 62 -9.00 3.04 -4.38
C THR A 62 -9.28 1.57 -4.64
N PRO A 63 -9.44 1.12 -5.90
CA PRO A 63 -9.33 -0.30 -6.22
C PRO A 63 -7.94 -0.85 -5.85
N PRO A 64 -7.81 -2.16 -5.60
CA PRO A 64 -6.52 -2.81 -5.39
C PRO A 64 -5.67 -2.73 -6.65
N LEU A 65 -4.40 -2.36 -6.50
CA LEU A 65 -3.40 -2.33 -7.57
C LEU A 65 -2.59 -3.63 -7.56
N VAL A 66 -2.42 -4.23 -8.73
CA VAL A 66 -1.54 -5.40 -8.88
C VAL A 66 -0.11 -4.91 -9.09
N LEU A 67 0.77 -5.29 -8.17
CA LEU A 67 2.21 -5.07 -8.26
C LEU A 67 2.82 -6.27 -8.99
N HIS A 68 2.97 -6.14 -10.30
CA HIS A 68 3.62 -7.16 -11.11
C HIS A 68 4.95 -6.64 -11.64
N VAL A 69 6.04 -7.35 -11.33
CA VAL A 69 7.33 -7.17 -12.02
C VAL A 69 7.26 -7.98 -13.32
N PRO A 70 7.45 -7.34 -14.49
CA PRO A 70 7.46 -8.04 -15.78
C PRO A 70 8.64 -9.00 -15.92
#